data_AF-A0A1E5LFH1-F1
#
_entry.id   AF-A0A1E5LFH1-F1
#
_cell.length_a   1.000
_cell.length_b   1.000
_cell.length_c   1.000
_cell.angle_alpha   90.00
_cell.angle_beta   90.00
_cell.angle_gamma   90.00
#
_symmetry.space_group_name_H-M   'P 1'
#
loop_
_entity.id
_entity.type
_entity.pdbx_description
1 polymer ?
#
loop_
_entity_poly.entity_id
_entity_poly.type
_entity_poly.pdbx_seq_one_letter_code
_entity_poly.pdbx_strand_id
1 'polypeptide(L)'
;MNVVITTAGKGNSTLNEEVYRTAKLLNAQPIVRGTHSIEALMNQYEADILVIGKKRYTWYPLGGGEPVFFHPNGAMFRLKRLLKGELDSFVVATGLSEGMSIIDCTLGLGADSIVASHSVGESGYVRSLEVHPLLAFLVQHGLQTYESNVIEIENAMRRVNVVNANYHNYLQELDDNSFDVVYFDPMFTAGAIESDGIKAIKQVAFYEPITNEIINQAKRVARKRVVLKDHYRSSRFEQFGFVQQKRKTSSIHFGVLEVNE
;
A
#
# COMPACT_ATOMS: atom_id res chain seq x y z
N MET A 1 10.73 -1.73 16.44
CA MET A 1 10.52 -2.81 15.45
C MET A 1 11.52 -3.91 15.76
N ASN A 2 11.09 -5.14 15.95
CA ASN A 2 11.98 -6.28 16.24
C ASN A 2 12.12 -7.14 14.98
N VAL A 3 13.08 -6.78 14.13
CA VAL A 3 13.33 -7.47 12.86
C VAL A 3 14.82 -7.76 12.70
N VAL A 4 15.10 -8.93 12.16
CA VAL A 4 16.43 -9.40 11.83
C VAL A 4 16.55 -9.57 10.32
N ILE A 5 17.67 -9.15 9.75
CA ILE A 5 17.87 -9.10 8.30
C ILE A 5 18.92 -10.10 7.88
N THR A 6 18.61 -10.87 6.85
CA THR A 6 19.51 -11.90 6.34
C THR A 6 19.40 -12.05 4.82
N THR A 7 20.30 -12.82 4.21
CA THR A 7 20.29 -13.08 2.76
C THR A 7 19.40 -14.25 2.36
N ALA A 8 18.97 -14.29 1.09
CA ALA A 8 18.35 -15.48 0.50
C ALA A 8 19.35 -16.65 0.30
N GLY A 9 18.87 -17.89 0.43
CA GLY A 9 19.61 -19.12 0.13
C GLY A 9 20.30 -19.76 1.34
N LYS A 10 20.14 -21.08 1.53
CA LYS A 10 20.94 -21.86 2.48
C LYS A 10 22.38 -21.96 1.97
N GLY A 11 23.36 -21.84 2.86
CA GLY A 11 24.79 -21.93 2.53
C GLY A 11 25.45 -20.58 2.19
N ASN A 12 24.70 -19.48 2.18
CA ASN A 12 25.32 -18.17 2.08
C ASN A 12 25.94 -17.80 3.43
N SER A 13 27.28 -17.78 3.47
CA SER A 13 28.08 -17.50 4.66
C SER A 13 28.45 -16.02 4.81
N THR A 14 28.03 -15.18 3.86
CA THR A 14 28.39 -13.76 3.84
C THR A 14 27.16 -12.88 3.70
N LEU A 15 27.24 -11.69 4.31
CA LEU A 15 26.26 -10.64 4.10
C LEU A 15 26.68 -9.81 2.90
N ASN A 16 25.72 -9.46 2.04
CA ASN A 16 25.95 -8.49 0.99
C ASN A 16 25.74 -7.06 1.52
N GLU A 17 26.23 -6.08 0.77
CA GLU A 17 26.10 -4.66 1.12
C GLU A 17 24.64 -4.24 1.30
N GLU A 18 23.71 -4.85 0.54
CA GLU A 18 22.28 -4.59 0.67
C GLU A 18 21.70 -4.96 2.03
N VAL A 19 22.16 -6.05 2.66
CA VAL A 19 21.76 -6.40 4.03
C VAL A 19 22.21 -5.33 5.01
N TYR A 20 23.46 -4.87 4.94
CA TYR A 20 23.97 -3.83 5.84
C TYR A 20 23.27 -2.49 5.62
N ARG A 21 23.05 -2.12 4.35
CA ARG A 21 22.32 -0.89 3.99
C ARG A 21 20.90 -0.93 4.54
N THR A 22 20.20 -2.02 4.32
CA THR A 22 18.83 -2.20 4.81
C THR A 22 18.77 -2.24 6.33
N ALA A 23 19.71 -2.92 6.98
CA ALA A 23 19.83 -2.97 8.44
C ALA A 23 20.00 -1.60 9.06
N LYS A 24 20.85 -0.75 8.45
CA LYS A 24 21.03 0.64 8.87
C LYS A 24 19.75 1.46 8.69
N LEU A 25 19.05 1.32 7.56
CA LEU A 25 17.80 2.04 7.28
C LEU A 25 16.69 1.67 8.26
N LEU A 26 16.59 0.40 8.64
CA LEU A 26 15.54 -0.13 9.51
C LEU A 26 15.94 -0.18 10.99
N ASN A 27 17.17 0.24 11.34
CA ASN A 27 17.76 0.06 12.66
C ASN A 27 17.62 -1.39 13.18
N ALA A 28 17.97 -2.35 12.32
CA ALA A 28 17.76 -3.78 12.50
C ALA A 28 19.09 -4.54 12.58
N GLN A 29 19.07 -5.74 13.15
CA GLN A 29 20.27 -6.57 13.25
C GLN A 29 20.51 -7.36 11.95
N PRO A 30 21.68 -7.22 11.30
CA PRO A 30 22.06 -8.08 10.18
C PRO A 30 22.67 -9.40 10.69
N ILE A 31 22.25 -10.54 10.12
CA ILE A 31 22.75 -11.88 10.49
C ILE A 31 23.07 -12.74 9.28
N VAL A 32 24.10 -13.57 9.42
CA VAL A 32 24.42 -14.60 8.43
C VAL A 32 23.40 -15.73 8.52
N ARG A 33 22.82 -16.11 7.37
CA ARG A 33 21.81 -17.18 7.33
C ARG A 33 22.41 -18.55 7.61
N GLY A 34 23.54 -18.86 6.97
CA GLY A 34 24.14 -20.20 7.03
C GLY A 34 23.16 -21.27 6.53
N THR A 35 23.02 -22.36 7.28
CA THR A 35 22.12 -23.48 6.96
C THR A 35 20.75 -23.40 7.65
N HIS A 36 20.53 -22.40 8.50
CA HIS A 36 19.31 -22.25 9.30
C HIS A 36 18.07 -22.04 8.41
N SER A 37 16.95 -22.67 8.82
CA SER A 37 15.63 -22.36 8.27
C SER A 37 15.18 -20.98 8.77
N ILE A 38 14.23 -20.36 8.07
CA ILE A 38 13.67 -19.08 8.54
C ILE A 38 12.97 -19.27 9.88
N GLU A 39 12.27 -20.39 10.06
CA GLU A 39 11.65 -20.76 11.34
C GLU A 39 12.67 -20.88 12.49
N ALA A 40 13.82 -21.51 12.25
CA ALA A 40 14.88 -21.58 13.25
C ALA A 40 15.43 -20.19 13.62
N LEU A 41 15.56 -19.29 12.64
CA LEU A 41 15.98 -17.91 12.88
C LEU A 41 14.91 -17.13 13.65
N MET A 42 13.63 -17.24 13.29
CA MET A 42 12.53 -16.60 14.05
C MET A 42 12.54 -17.04 15.51
N ASN A 43 12.69 -18.34 15.78
CA ASN A 43 12.71 -18.86 17.15
C ASN A 43 13.98 -18.47 17.91
N GLN A 44 15.13 -18.41 17.24
CA GLN A 44 16.41 -18.05 17.86
C GLN A 44 16.46 -16.58 18.28
N TYR A 45 15.96 -15.68 17.42
CA TYR A 45 16.05 -14.24 17.63
C TYR A 45 14.76 -13.63 18.19
N GLU A 46 13.69 -14.43 18.32
CA GLU A 46 12.36 -14.00 18.75
C GLU A 46 11.88 -12.75 17.98
N ALA A 47 12.15 -12.73 16.67
CA ALA A 47 12.00 -11.56 15.81
C ALA A 47 11.43 -11.91 14.43
N ASP A 48 10.84 -10.90 13.78
CA ASP A 48 10.54 -10.97 12.34
C ASP A 48 11.81 -11.20 11.54
N ILE A 49 11.72 -11.93 10.42
CA ILE A 49 12.88 -12.13 9.53
C ILE A 49 12.63 -11.43 8.19
N LEU A 50 13.50 -10.49 7.84
CA LEU A 50 13.56 -9.90 6.51
C LEU A 50 14.66 -10.56 5.70
N VAL A 51 14.27 -11.24 4.62
CA VAL A 51 15.18 -11.91 3.68
C VAL A 51 15.41 -11.03 2.46
N ILE A 52 16.66 -10.65 2.24
CA ILE A 52 17.15 -9.91 1.08
C ILE A 52 17.49 -10.90 -0.02
N GLY A 53 16.59 -11.05 -1.00
CA GLY A 53 16.78 -11.87 -2.19
C GLY A 53 17.18 -11.04 -3.41
N LYS A 54 17.78 -11.70 -4.42
CA LYS A 54 18.18 -11.04 -5.67
C LYS A 54 17.01 -10.43 -6.45
N LYS A 55 15.85 -11.10 -6.44
CA LYS A 55 14.66 -10.68 -7.20
C LYS A 55 13.68 -9.85 -6.37
N ARG A 56 13.62 -10.09 -5.06
CA ARG A 56 12.67 -9.44 -4.16
C ARG A 56 13.10 -9.58 -2.71
N TYR A 57 12.59 -8.69 -1.87
CA TYR A 57 12.69 -8.82 -0.42
C TYR A 57 11.46 -9.54 0.10
N THR A 58 11.64 -10.36 1.13
CA THR A 58 10.56 -11.18 1.70
C THR A 58 10.61 -11.10 3.22
N TRP A 59 9.54 -10.62 3.83
CA TRP A 59 9.36 -10.58 5.27
C TRP A 59 8.57 -11.81 5.73
N TYR A 60 9.08 -12.43 6.79
CA TYR A 60 8.46 -13.54 7.49
C TYR A 60 8.06 -13.05 8.89
N PRO A 61 6.74 -12.95 9.16
CA PRO A 61 6.24 -12.52 10.47
C PRO A 61 6.58 -13.52 11.58
N LEU A 62 6.99 -13.00 12.74
CA LEU A 62 7.14 -13.80 13.96
C LEU A 62 5.79 -14.41 14.36
N GLY A 63 5.80 -15.68 14.79
CA GLY A 63 4.57 -16.42 15.10
C GLY A 63 3.97 -17.16 13.90
N GLY A 64 4.60 -17.05 12.72
CA GLY A 64 4.17 -17.74 11.51
C GLY A 64 3.19 -16.91 10.69
N GLY A 65 2.81 -17.44 9.52
CA GLY A 65 2.02 -16.71 8.54
C GLY A 65 2.50 -16.91 7.12
N GLU A 66 1.80 -16.29 6.18
CA GLU A 66 2.25 -16.23 4.79
C GLU A 66 3.36 -15.17 4.67
N PRO A 67 4.45 -15.45 3.94
CA PRO A 67 5.51 -14.46 3.72
C PRO A 67 4.98 -13.25 2.95
N VAL A 68 5.37 -12.06 3.41
CA VAL A 68 5.01 -10.79 2.80
C VAL A 68 6.12 -10.33 1.85
N PHE A 69 5.76 -10.00 0.62
CA PHE A 69 6.66 -9.40 -0.35
C PHE A 69 5.87 -8.47 -1.27
N PHE A 70 6.55 -7.51 -1.89
CA PHE A 70 5.90 -6.64 -2.87
C PHE A 70 5.50 -7.42 -4.12
N HIS A 71 4.24 -7.26 -4.52
CA HIS A 71 3.71 -7.69 -5.80
C HIS A 71 2.69 -6.65 -6.27
N PRO A 72 2.72 -6.21 -7.54
CA PRO A 72 1.85 -5.14 -8.02
C PRO A 72 0.37 -5.52 -8.07
N ASN A 73 0.04 -6.79 -7.78
CA ASN A 73 -1.32 -7.32 -7.69
C ASN A 73 -2.17 -6.89 -8.88
N GLY A 74 -3.31 -6.26 -8.62
CA GLY A 74 -4.23 -5.86 -9.67
C GLY A 74 -3.75 -4.67 -10.52
N ALA A 75 -2.71 -3.95 -10.11
CA ALA A 75 -2.24 -2.78 -10.86
C ALA A 75 -1.83 -3.15 -12.29
N MET A 76 -1.09 -4.25 -12.48
CA MET A 76 -0.58 -4.62 -13.81
C MET A 76 -1.70 -4.79 -14.84
N PHE A 77 -2.77 -5.50 -14.50
CA PHE A 77 -3.87 -5.70 -15.44
C PHE A 77 -4.70 -4.43 -15.62
N ARG A 78 -4.85 -3.61 -14.57
CA ARG A 78 -5.60 -2.36 -14.61
C ARG A 78 -4.90 -1.32 -15.48
N LEU A 79 -3.59 -1.14 -15.33
CA LEU A 79 -2.80 -0.23 -16.16
C LEU A 79 -2.79 -0.68 -17.61
N LYS A 80 -2.66 -1.99 -17.90
CA LYS A 80 -2.75 -2.50 -19.27
C LYS A 80 -4.10 -2.22 -19.94
N ARG A 81 -5.19 -2.14 -19.17
CA ARG A 81 -6.53 -1.77 -19.66
C ARG A 81 -6.63 -0.26 -19.87
N LEU A 82 -6.13 0.55 -18.92
CA LEU A 82 -6.05 2.01 -19.07
C LEU A 82 -5.23 2.44 -20.29
N LEU A 83 -4.09 1.79 -20.54
CA LEU A 83 -3.27 2.02 -21.75
C LEU A 83 -3.99 1.70 -23.06
N LYS A 84 -5.08 0.92 -23.02
CA LYS A 84 -5.96 0.63 -24.16
C LYS A 84 -7.18 1.56 -24.24
N GLY A 85 -7.27 2.55 -23.36
CA GLY A 85 -8.40 3.47 -23.26
C GLY A 85 -9.62 2.89 -22.54
N GLU A 86 -9.49 1.78 -21.83
CA GLU A 86 -10.60 1.24 -21.01
C GLU A 86 -10.76 2.01 -19.69
N LEU A 87 -11.96 1.99 -19.13
CA LEU A 87 -12.26 2.61 -17.85
C LEU A 87 -11.82 1.73 -16.67
N ASP A 88 -11.32 2.38 -15.62
CA ASP A 88 -11.06 1.80 -14.31
C ASP A 88 -11.97 2.43 -13.25
N SER A 89 -12.64 1.60 -12.44
CA SER A 89 -13.62 2.07 -11.46
C SER A 89 -13.04 2.96 -10.37
N PHE A 90 -11.77 2.76 -9.98
CA PHE A 90 -11.10 3.65 -9.02
C PHE A 90 -10.84 5.01 -9.65
N VAL A 91 -10.38 5.05 -10.90
CA VAL A 91 -10.13 6.31 -11.63
C VAL A 91 -11.43 7.09 -11.83
N VAL A 92 -12.53 6.39 -12.15
CA VAL A 92 -13.86 6.99 -12.24
C VAL A 92 -14.33 7.56 -10.90
N ALA A 93 -14.15 6.83 -9.80
CA ALA A 93 -14.56 7.29 -8.47
C ALA A 93 -13.74 8.50 -8.00
N THR A 94 -12.42 8.43 -8.16
CA THR A 94 -11.50 9.49 -7.77
C THR A 94 -11.52 10.68 -8.71
N GLY A 95 -12.00 10.52 -9.95
CA GLY A 95 -12.01 11.59 -10.94
C GLY A 95 -10.62 12.11 -11.28
N LEU A 96 -9.57 11.30 -11.07
CA LEU A 96 -8.20 11.71 -11.29
C LEU A 96 -7.96 12.03 -12.76
N SER A 97 -7.31 13.17 -12.98
CA SER A 97 -6.79 13.61 -14.27
C SER A 97 -5.32 13.99 -14.14
N GLU A 98 -4.67 14.18 -15.28
CA GLU A 98 -3.30 14.66 -15.35
C GLU A 98 -3.08 15.92 -14.50
N GLY A 99 -1.96 15.98 -13.78
CA GLY A 99 -1.57 17.09 -12.92
C GLY A 99 -2.22 17.11 -11.53
N MET A 100 -3.17 16.21 -11.25
CA MET A 100 -3.81 16.16 -9.93
C MET A 100 -2.92 15.54 -8.86
N SER A 101 -3.26 15.84 -7.62
CA SER A 101 -2.64 15.32 -6.41
C SER A 101 -3.58 14.40 -5.64
N ILE A 102 -3.08 13.26 -5.17
CA ILE A 102 -3.84 12.32 -4.34
C ILE A 102 -3.01 11.87 -3.14
N ILE A 103 -3.69 11.70 -2.02
CA ILE A 103 -3.18 10.98 -0.87
C ILE A 103 -3.97 9.69 -0.64
N ASP A 104 -3.29 8.55 -0.78
CA ASP A 104 -3.78 7.22 -0.43
C ASP A 104 -3.46 6.96 1.05
N CYS A 105 -4.46 6.99 1.92
CA CYS A 105 -4.27 6.83 3.36
C CYS A 105 -4.05 5.37 3.78
N THR A 106 -4.11 4.42 2.84
CA THR A 106 -4.15 2.98 3.10
C THR A 106 -3.39 2.23 2.00
N LEU A 107 -2.10 2.56 1.82
CA LEU A 107 -1.26 2.07 0.73
C LEU A 107 -1.38 0.54 0.53
N GLY A 108 -1.27 -0.24 1.60
CA GLY A 108 -1.24 -1.71 1.52
C GLY A 108 -0.10 -2.18 0.61
N LEU A 109 -0.42 -2.89 -0.48
CA LEU A 109 0.57 -3.30 -1.50
C LEU A 109 0.71 -2.31 -2.68
N GLY A 110 0.05 -1.16 -2.62
CA GLY A 110 0.21 -0.06 -3.56
C GLY A 110 -0.53 -0.19 -4.88
N ALA A 111 -1.46 -1.15 -5.01
CA ALA A 111 -2.13 -1.38 -6.29
C ALA A 111 -2.95 -0.17 -6.78
N ASP A 112 -3.71 0.48 -5.90
CA ASP A 112 -4.46 1.70 -6.23
C ASP A 112 -3.53 2.91 -6.39
N SER A 113 -2.49 3.03 -5.56
CA SER A 113 -1.46 4.06 -5.70
C SER A 113 -0.72 4.04 -7.06
N ILE A 114 -0.41 2.85 -7.60
CA ILE A 114 0.20 2.72 -8.93
C ILE A 114 -0.77 3.19 -10.03
N VAL A 115 -2.05 2.83 -9.91
CA VAL A 115 -3.10 3.27 -10.84
C VAL A 115 -3.26 4.78 -10.77
N ALA A 116 -3.29 5.35 -9.57
CA ALA A 116 -3.37 6.79 -9.40
C ALA A 116 -2.17 7.51 -10.03
N SER A 117 -0.96 6.99 -9.83
CA SER A 117 0.27 7.56 -10.39
C SER A 117 0.30 7.53 -11.92
N HIS A 118 -0.30 6.49 -12.51
CA HIS A 118 -0.50 6.46 -13.95
C HIS A 118 -1.52 7.52 -14.40
N SER A 119 -2.66 7.63 -13.71
CA SER A 119 -3.75 8.55 -14.06
C SER A 119 -3.41 10.03 -13.92
N VAL A 120 -2.60 10.40 -12.92
CA VAL A 120 -2.20 11.81 -12.72
C VAL A 120 -0.98 12.21 -13.54
N GLY A 121 -0.31 11.26 -14.20
CA GLY A 121 0.83 11.53 -15.07
C GLY A 121 2.08 12.04 -14.35
N GLU A 122 3.02 12.60 -15.11
CA GLU A 122 4.30 13.09 -14.60
C GLU A 122 4.20 14.44 -13.88
N SER A 123 3.20 15.24 -14.23
CA SER A 123 2.91 16.54 -13.62
C SER A 123 2.10 16.42 -12.33
N GLY A 124 1.56 15.23 -12.04
CA GLY A 124 0.77 14.96 -10.84
C GLY A 124 1.59 14.49 -9.65
N TYR A 125 0.91 14.25 -8.53
CA TYR A 125 1.55 13.84 -7.29
C TYR A 125 0.76 12.75 -6.55
N VAL A 126 1.44 11.67 -6.17
CA VAL A 126 0.85 10.58 -5.38
C VAL A 126 1.64 10.40 -4.10
N ARG A 127 0.98 10.63 -2.96
CA ARG A 127 1.49 10.28 -1.63
C ARG A 127 0.69 9.11 -1.08
N SER A 128 1.36 8.12 -0.52
CA SER A 128 0.73 6.92 -0.01
C SER A 128 1.22 6.60 1.40
N LEU A 129 0.29 6.46 2.33
CA LEU A 129 0.58 6.26 3.74
C LEU A 129 0.45 4.77 4.09
N GLU A 130 1.45 4.26 4.78
CA GLU A 130 1.42 2.92 5.38
C GLU A 130 1.92 3.01 6.81
N VAL A 131 1.12 2.54 7.77
CA VAL A 131 1.45 2.62 9.19
C VAL A 131 2.49 1.59 9.60
N HIS A 132 2.49 0.40 8.98
CA HIS A 132 3.43 -0.65 9.33
C HIS A 132 4.80 -0.40 8.68
N PRO A 133 5.87 -0.11 9.45
CA PRO A 133 7.16 0.36 8.92
C PRO A 133 7.80 -0.62 7.94
N LEU A 134 7.71 -1.93 8.25
CA LEU A 134 8.29 -2.96 7.40
C LEU A 134 7.52 -3.15 6.08
N LEU A 135 6.19 -2.93 6.09
CA LEU A 135 5.37 -3.01 4.88
C LEU A 135 5.61 -1.77 4.02
N ALA A 136 5.62 -0.58 4.62
CA ALA A 136 5.96 0.67 3.96
C ALA A 136 7.32 0.57 3.24
N PHE A 137 8.33 0.04 3.95
CA PHE A 137 9.66 -0.21 3.40
C PHE A 137 9.64 -1.20 2.22
N LEU A 138 8.99 -2.36 2.38
CA LEU A 138 8.91 -3.38 1.33
C LEU A 138 8.24 -2.86 0.06
N VAL A 139 7.15 -2.11 0.23
CA VAL A 139 6.37 -1.56 -0.89
C VAL A 139 7.15 -0.43 -1.55
N GLN A 140 7.74 0.49 -0.79
CA GLN A 140 8.61 1.53 -1.34
C GLN A 140 9.78 0.92 -2.11
N HIS A 141 10.47 -0.09 -1.55
CA HIS A 141 11.56 -0.76 -2.24
C HIS A 141 11.06 -1.42 -3.53
N GLY A 142 9.96 -2.18 -3.45
CA GLY A 142 9.37 -2.85 -4.60
C GLY A 142 8.94 -1.88 -5.70
N LEU A 143 8.30 -0.77 -5.35
CA LEU A 143 7.93 0.29 -6.30
C LEU A 143 9.14 0.91 -7.00
N GLN A 144 10.33 0.90 -6.38
CA GLN A 144 11.57 1.46 -6.93
C GLN A 144 12.43 0.46 -7.69
N THR A 145 12.22 -0.85 -7.49
CA THR A 145 13.06 -1.89 -8.09
C THR A 145 12.31 -2.88 -8.97
N TYR A 146 10.96 -2.85 -8.97
CA TYR A 146 10.17 -3.74 -9.81
C TYR A 146 10.43 -3.46 -11.28
N GLU A 147 10.70 -4.52 -12.03
CA GLU A 147 10.93 -4.52 -13.47
C GLU A 147 9.81 -5.28 -14.16
N SER A 148 9.41 -4.81 -15.32
CA SER A 148 8.37 -5.39 -16.15
C SER A 148 8.78 -5.29 -17.62
N ASN A 149 7.86 -5.62 -18.53
CA ASN A 149 8.04 -5.40 -19.96
C ASN A 149 7.27 -4.17 -20.47
N VAL A 150 6.79 -3.31 -19.58
CA VAL A 150 5.97 -2.13 -19.89
C VAL A 150 6.51 -0.93 -19.10
N ILE A 151 7.33 -0.12 -19.76
CA ILE A 151 8.06 0.99 -19.14
C ILE A 151 7.12 2.03 -18.50
N GLU A 152 5.93 2.23 -19.06
CA GLU A 152 4.92 3.15 -18.53
C GLU A 152 4.44 2.73 -17.14
N ILE A 153 4.39 1.42 -16.88
CA ILE A 153 4.01 0.87 -15.58
C ILE A 153 5.13 1.06 -14.57
N GLU A 154 6.38 0.82 -14.97
CA GLU A 154 7.55 1.06 -14.11
C GLU A 154 7.66 2.53 -13.74
N ASN A 155 7.54 3.44 -14.72
CA ASN A 155 7.55 4.88 -14.48
C ASN A 155 6.44 5.30 -13.52
N ALA A 156 5.23 4.74 -13.64
CA ALA A 156 4.15 4.99 -12.68
C ALA A 156 4.53 4.52 -11.26
N MET A 157 5.16 3.35 -11.12
CA MET A 157 5.63 2.87 -9.82
C MET A 157 6.68 3.80 -9.20
N ARG A 158 7.66 4.27 -9.99
CA ARG A 158 8.76 5.13 -9.50
C ARG A 158 8.29 6.45 -8.92
N ARG A 159 7.16 6.99 -9.40
CA ARG A 159 6.58 8.26 -8.95
C ARG A 159 5.77 8.17 -7.65
N VAL A 160 5.41 6.97 -7.18
CA VAL A 160 4.66 6.82 -5.93
C VAL A 160 5.56 7.16 -4.74
N ASN A 161 5.15 8.14 -3.93
CA ASN A 161 5.85 8.55 -2.72
C ASN A 161 5.24 7.86 -1.49
N VAL A 162 5.94 6.87 -0.92
CA VAL A 162 5.48 6.18 0.29
C VAL A 162 5.98 6.92 1.53
N VAL A 163 5.10 7.13 2.50
CA VAL A 163 5.42 7.68 3.83
C VAL A 163 4.97 6.67 4.88
N ASN A 164 5.88 6.30 5.79
CA ASN A 164 5.51 5.51 6.95
C ASN A 164 4.85 6.40 8.01
N ALA A 165 3.52 6.40 8.06
CA ALA A 165 2.76 7.22 8.99
C ALA A 165 1.37 6.63 9.25
N ASN A 166 0.81 6.91 10.42
CA ASN A 166 -0.62 6.73 10.66
C ASN A 166 -1.37 7.91 10.01
N TYR A 167 -2.31 7.61 9.11
CA TYR A 167 -3.09 8.61 8.39
C TYR A 167 -3.90 9.53 9.32
N HIS A 168 -4.31 9.06 10.50
CA HIS A 168 -5.06 9.86 11.48
C HIS A 168 -4.23 11.07 11.93
N ASN A 169 -2.98 10.86 12.32
CA ASN A 169 -2.08 11.95 12.72
C ASN A 169 -1.62 12.74 11.51
N TYR A 170 -1.27 12.04 10.42
CA TYR A 170 -0.71 12.67 9.23
C TYR A 170 -1.67 13.67 8.58
N LEU A 171 -2.97 13.34 8.48
CA LEU A 171 -3.96 14.25 7.91
C LEU A 171 -4.12 15.52 8.73
N GLN A 172 -3.92 15.49 10.05
CA GLN A 172 -4.00 16.70 10.91
C GLN A 172 -2.84 17.67 10.67
N GLU A 173 -1.68 17.14 10.25
CA GLU A 173 -0.47 17.93 9.98
C GLU A 173 -0.48 18.60 8.60
N LEU A 174 -1.35 18.14 7.69
CA LEU A 174 -1.47 18.69 6.34
C LEU A 174 -2.29 19.97 6.33
N ASP A 175 -1.95 20.88 5.43
CA ASP A 175 -2.74 22.10 5.18
C ASP A 175 -4.10 21.79 4.54
N ASP A 176 -5.04 22.71 4.72
CA ASP A 176 -6.32 22.71 4.03
C ASP A 176 -6.10 22.69 2.52
N ASN A 177 -6.94 21.98 1.78
CA ASN A 177 -6.92 21.98 0.32
C ASN A 177 -5.52 21.66 -0.26
N SER A 178 -4.75 20.79 0.39
CA SER A 178 -3.38 20.45 -0.02
C SER A 178 -3.32 19.32 -1.05
N PHE A 179 -4.35 18.48 -1.14
CA PHE A 179 -4.48 17.41 -2.13
C PHE A 179 -5.80 17.54 -2.90
N ASP A 180 -5.86 17.12 -4.15
CA ASP A 180 -7.13 17.11 -4.89
C ASP A 180 -8.08 16.01 -4.40
N VAL A 181 -7.51 14.84 -4.10
CA VAL A 181 -8.26 13.65 -3.65
C VAL A 181 -7.64 13.06 -2.40
N VAL A 182 -8.46 12.75 -1.40
CA VAL A 182 -8.09 11.89 -0.26
C VAL A 182 -8.78 10.55 -0.43
N TYR A 183 -8.01 9.45 -0.35
CA TYR A 183 -8.50 8.10 -0.61
C TYR A 183 -8.29 7.16 0.58
N PHE A 184 -9.29 6.31 0.83
CA PHE A 184 -9.25 5.25 1.83
C PHE A 184 -9.71 3.91 1.23
N ASP A 185 -8.96 2.84 1.50
CA ASP A 185 -9.26 1.42 1.26
C ASP A 185 -8.93 0.64 2.54
N PRO A 186 -9.67 0.88 3.64
CA PRO A 186 -9.39 0.19 4.89
C PRO A 186 -9.59 -1.31 4.71
N MET A 187 -8.74 -2.13 5.32
CA MET A 187 -8.93 -3.57 5.29
C MET A 187 -10.30 -3.94 5.87
N PHE A 188 -11.02 -4.80 5.15
CA PHE A 188 -12.37 -5.23 5.52
C PHE A 188 -12.41 -5.91 6.88
N THR A 189 -13.27 -5.42 7.78
CA THR A 189 -13.55 -6.06 9.08
C THR A 189 -14.42 -7.31 8.96
N ALA A 190 -15.14 -7.50 7.85
CA ALA A 190 -15.99 -8.66 7.63
C ALA A 190 -15.34 -9.62 6.61
N GLY A 191 -15.20 -10.89 7.00
CA GLY A 191 -14.50 -11.97 6.29
C GLY A 191 -15.06 -12.39 4.92
N ALA A 192 -15.29 -11.44 4.01
CA ALA A 192 -16.00 -11.66 2.75
C ALA A 192 -15.12 -11.56 1.49
N ILE A 193 -13.82 -11.26 1.61
CA ILE A 193 -12.93 -11.17 0.44
C ILE A 193 -11.63 -11.92 0.73
N GLU A 194 -11.64 -13.18 0.36
CA GLU A 194 -10.45 -14.02 0.17
C GLU A 194 -9.83 -13.70 -1.19
N SER A 195 -9.24 -12.52 -1.36
CA SER A 195 -8.31 -12.35 -2.47
C SER A 195 -6.94 -12.83 -2.00
N ASP A 196 -6.42 -13.89 -2.62
CA ASP A 196 -5.11 -14.47 -2.29
C ASP A 196 -3.98 -13.42 -2.25
N GLY A 197 -4.07 -12.41 -3.12
CA GLY A 197 -3.05 -11.35 -3.26
C GLY A 197 -2.85 -10.42 -2.06
N ILE A 198 -3.73 -10.43 -1.07
CA ILE A 198 -3.57 -9.64 0.18
C ILE A 198 -3.54 -10.51 1.44
N LYS A 199 -3.63 -11.84 1.29
CA LYS A 199 -3.71 -12.77 2.43
C LYS A 199 -2.53 -12.61 3.39
N ALA A 200 -1.33 -12.39 2.84
CA ALA A 200 -0.11 -12.18 3.61
C ALA A 200 -0.12 -10.90 4.46
N ILE A 201 -0.73 -9.82 3.96
CA ILE A 201 -0.75 -8.54 4.69
C ILE A 201 -1.89 -8.45 5.72
N LYS A 202 -2.92 -9.32 5.66
CA LYS A 202 -4.05 -9.29 6.62
C LYS A 202 -3.62 -9.48 8.07
N GLN A 203 -2.57 -10.25 8.31
CA GLN A 203 -2.05 -10.56 9.66
C GLN A 203 -1.31 -9.37 10.28
N VAL A 204 -0.81 -8.47 9.44
CA VAL A 204 0.00 -7.31 9.83
C VAL A 204 -0.72 -6.00 9.56
N ALA A 205 -1.99 -6.10 9.17
CA ALA A 205 -2.86 -4.99 8.86
C ALA A 205 -3.23 -4.22 10.12
N PHE A 206 -3.38 -2.92 9.95
CA PHE A 206 -3.83 -2.04 11.01
C PHE A 206 -5.33 -1.79 10.88
N TYR A 207 -6.09 -2.22 11.90
CA TYR A 207 -7.56 -2.20 11.90
C TYR A 207 -8.13 -1.03 12.70
N GLU A 208 -7.62 0.19 12.49
CA GLU A 208 -8.22 1.38 13.09
C GLU A 208 -9.50 1.76 12.32
N PRO A 209 -10.64 1.92 13.03
CA PRO A 209 -11.88 2.32 12.39
C PRO A 209 -11.79 3.77 11.90
N ILE A 210 -12.26 4.01 10.68
CA ILE A 210 -12.49 5.37 10.20
C ILE A 210 -13.56 6.03 11.08
N THR A 211 -13.28 7.22 11.59
CA THR A 211 -14.17 8.02 12.44
C THR A 211 -14.67 9.27 11.69
N ASN A 212 -15.71 9.93 12.22
CA ASN A 212 -16.16 11.22 11.69
C ASN A 212 -15.06 12.28 11.72
N GLU A 213 -14.19 12.25 12.73
CA GLU A 213 -13.05 13.16 12.84
C GLU A 213 -12.07 12.96 11.67
N ILE A 214 -11.72 11.71 11.35
CA ILE A 214 -10.87 11.37 10.20
C ILE A 214 -11.53 11.85 8.90
N ILE A 215 -12.83 11.66 8.73
CA ILE A 215 -13.55 12.13 7.53
C ILE A 215 -13.56 13.67 7.45
N ASN A 216 -13.70 14.38 8.57
CA ASN A 216 -13.63 15.84 8.58
C ASN A 216 -12.22 16.34 8.22
N GLN A 217 -11.16 15.70 8.73
CA GLN A 217 -9.79 16.01 8.33
C GLN A 217 -9.56 15.72 6.85
N ALA A 218 -10.08 14.61 6.33
CA ALA A 218 -10.00 14.28 4.92
C ALA A 218 -10.71 15.32 4.04
N LYS A 219 -11.90 15.80 4.44
CA LYS A 219 -12.60 16.88 3.74
C LYS A 219 -11.81 18.19 3.75
N ARG A 220 -11.22 18.55 4.90
CA ARG A 220 -10.37 19.75 5.03
C ARG A 220 -9.16 19.69 4.08
N VAL A 221 -8.50 18.53 4.01
CA VAL A 221 -7.31 18.31 3.17
C VAL A 221 -7.64 18.24 1.67
N ALA A 222 -8.80 17.68 1.30
CA ALA A 222 -9.19 17.48 -0.09
C ALA A 222 -9.76 18.75 -0.75
N ARG A 223 -9.23 19.14 -1.91
CA ARG A 223 -9.78 20.23 -2.74
C ARG A 223 -11.07 19.83 -3.43
N LYS A 224 -11.17 18.58 -3.88
CA LYS A 224 -12.28 18.13 -4.74
C LYS A 224 -13.13 17.09 -4.04
N ARG A 225 -12.53 15.97 -3.62
CA ARG A 225 -13.29 14.86 -3.04
C ARG A 225 -12.53 13.95 -2.10
N VAL A 226 -13.30 13.29 -1.24
CA VAL A 226 -12.87 12.15 -0.45
C VAL A 226 -13.49 10.88 -1.04
N VAL A 227 -12.68 9.83 -1.22
CA VAL A 227 -13.14 8.55 -1.78
C VAL A 227 -12.89 7.42 -0.80
N LEU A 228 -13.91 6.61 -0.56
CA LEU A 228 -13.83 5.40 0.24
C LEU A 228 -14.09 4.18 -0.65
N LYS A 229 -13.13 3.27 -0.72
CA LYS A 229 -13.35 1.91 -1.23
C LYS A 229 -13.81 1.04 -0.07
N ASP A 230 -14.90 0.33 -0.28
CA ASP A 230 -15.42 -0.55 0.75
C ASP A 230 -16.19 -1.75 0.20
N HIS A 231 -16.52 -2.71 1.07
CA HIS A 231 -17.42 -3.81 0.74
C HIS A 231 -18.80 -3.21 0.42
N TYR A 232 -19.48 -3.75 -0.59
CA TYR A 232 -20.73 -3.17 -1.07
C TYR A 232 -21.85 -3.05 -0.02
N ARG A 233 -21.80 -3.84 1.06
CA ARG A 233 -22.74 -3.79 2.20
C ARG A 233 -22.26 -2.92 3.37
N SER A 234 -21.16 -2.20 3.23
CA SER A 234 -20.62 -1.41 4.33
C SER A 234 -21.57 -0.28 4.72
N SER A 235 -21.89 -0.19 6.01
CA SER A 235 -22.66 0.93 6.57
C SER A 235 -21.89 2.24 6.56
N ARG A 236 -20.55 2.20 6.37
CA ARG A 236 -19.69 3.39 6.36
C ARG A 236 -20.05 4.37 5.25
N PHE A 237 -20.61 3.88 4.13
CA PHE A 237 -21.09 4.77 3.08
C PHE A 237 -22.19 5.71 3.59
N GLU A 238 -23.24 5.15 4.20
CA GLU A 238 -24.35 5.93 4.77
C GLU A 238 -23.92 6.72 6.00
N GLN A 239 -23.17 6.09 6.91
CA GLN A 239 -22.70 6.69 8.16
C GLN A 239 -21.91 7.99 7.94
N PHE A 240 -21.06 8.04 6.91
CA PHE A 240 -20.22 9.20 6.60
C PHE A 240 -20.74 10.03 5.42
N GLY A 241 -21.91 9.68 4.87
CA GLY A 241 -22.57 10.43 3.80
C GLY A 241 -21.98 10.25 2.40
N PHE A 242 -21.19 9.21 2.15
CA PHE A 242 -20.65 8.93 0.82
C PHE A 242 -21.75 8.52 -0.16
N VAL A 243 -21.72 9.08 -1.36
CA VAL A 243 -22.54 8.61 -2.49
C VAL A 243 -21.93 7.32 -3.03
N GLN A 244 -22.55 6.19 -2.71
CA GLN A 244 -22.08 4.87 -3.12
C GLN A 244 -22.30 4.62 -4.62
N GLN A 245 -21.22 4.32 -5.34
CA GLN A 245 -21.22 3.88 -6.73
C GLN A 245 -21.52 2.38 -6.82
N LYS A 246 -22.80 2.03 -6.95
CA LYS A 246 -23.27 0.63 -6.95
C LYS A 246 -22.91 -0.09 -8.25
N ARG A 247 -22.32 -1.29 -8.14
CA ARG A 247 -21.94 -2.16 -9.26
C ARG A 247 -22.45 -3.58 -9.05
N LYS A 248 -23.35 -4.04 -9.92
CA LYS A 248 -24.10 -5.31 -9.74
C LYS A 248 -23.22 -6.55 -9.53
N THR A 249 -22.02 -6.58 -10.10
CA THR A 249 -21.15 -7.77 -10.13
C THR A 249 -19.93 -7.67 -9.21
N SER A 250 -19.80 -6.60 -8.42
CA SER A 250 -18.63 -6.40 -7.56
C SER A 250 -18.99 -6.44 -6.08
N SER A 251 -18.21 -7.18 -5.29
CA SER A 251 -18.27 -7.13 -3.83
C SER A 251 -17.62 -5.86 -3.26
N ILE A 252 -16.92 -5.08 -4.09
CA ILE A 252 -16.24 -3.84 -3.73
C ILE A 252 -16.90 -2.67 -4.46
N HIS A 253 -17.31 -1.66 -3.70
CA HIS A 253 -17.82 -0.40 -4.22
C HIS A 253 -16.91 0.76 -3.81
N PHE A 254 -17.03 1.87 -4.53
CA PHE A 254 -16.49 3.15 -4.12
C PHE A 254 -17.63 4.05 -3.64
N GLY A 255 -17.36 4.86 -2.65
CA GLY A 255 -18.20 5.95 -2.19
C GLY A 255 -17.46 7.25 -2.39
N VAL A 256 -18.17 8.30 -2.81
CA VAL A 256 -17.59 9.62 -3.07
C VAL A 256 -18.28 10.67 -2.20
N LEU A 257 -17.47 11.53 -1.58
CA LEU A 257 -17.87 12.78 -0.95
C LEU A 257 -17.23 13.92 -1.72
N GLU A 258 -18.03 14.72 -2.41
CA GLU A 258 -17.53 15.98 -2.99
C GLU A 258 -17.35 17.01 -1.84
N VAL A 259 -16.26 17.77 -1.89
CA VAL A 259 -15.90 18.78 -0.88
C VAL A 259 -16.23 20.19 -1.35
N ASN A 260 -16.05 20.46 -2.65
CA ASN A 260 -16.36 21.74 -3.27
C ASN A 260 -17.08 21.50 -4.61
N GLU A 261 -18.25 22.13 -4.77
CA GLU A 261 -18.79 22.51 -6.10
C GLU A 261 -18.26 23.88 -6.50
#